data_AF-A0A2V9G1T8-F1
#
_entry.id   AF-A0A2V9G1T8-F1
#
_cell.length_a   1.000
_cell.length_b   1.000
_cell.length_c   1.000
_cell.angle_alpha   90.00
_cell.angle_beta   90.00
_cell.angle_gamma   90.00
#
_symmetry.space_group_name_H-M   'P 1'
#
loop_
_entity.id
_entity.type
_entity.pdbx_description
1 polymer ?
#
loop_
_entity_poly.entity_id
_entity_poly.type
_entity_poly.pdbx_seq_one_letter_code
_entity_poly.pdbx_strand_id
1 'polypeptide(L)' 'MSLHGARVVTVRRWLPETRVLVTFLRNGVRSEGSVAYCQRKETGGFAIGVELSGQVQAA' A
#
# COMPACT_ATOMS: atom_id res chain seq x y z
N MET A 1 -7.59 -12.08 5.45
CA MET A 1 -6.58 -11.01 5.23
C MET A 1 -5.26 -11.71 4.96
N SER A 2 -4.65 -11.49 3.79
CA SER A 2 -3.29 -12.01 3.52
C SER A 2 -2.29 -11.34 4.46
N LEU A 3 -1.35 -12.09 5.04
CA LEU A 3 -0.24 -11.53 5.82
C LEU A 3 0.68 -10.62 4.98
N HIS A 4 0.60 -10.70 3.65
CA HIS A 4 1.44 -9.95 2.72
C HIS A 4 0.80 -8.65 2.22
N GLY A 5 -0.37 -8.27 2.76
CA GLY A 5 -1.11 -7.09 2.32
C GLY A 5 -1.02 -5.92 3.32
N ALA A 6 -0.86 -4.71 2.81
CA ALA A 6 -1.02 -3.47 3.58
C ALA A 6 -2.28 -2.73 3.13
N ARG A 7 -3.01 -2.11 4.06
CA ARG A 7 -4.11 -1.19 3.74
C ARG A 7 -3.70 0.23 4.10
N VAL A 8 -3.77 1.14 3.13
CA VAL A 8 -3.30 2.52 3.28
C VAL A 8 -4.43 3.49 2.97
N VAL A 9 -4.56 4.56 3.76
CA VAL A 9 -5.48 5.67 3.46
C VAL A 9 -4.69 6.77 2.75
N THR A 10 -5.22 7.25 1.63
CA THR A 10 -4.57 8.22 0.75
C THR A 10 -5.58 9.28 0.30
N VAL A 11 -5.11 10.49 0.06
CA VAL A 11 -5.93 11.61 -0.44
C VAL A 11 -6.18 11.51 -1.95
N ARG A 12 -5.29 10.88 -2.71
CA ARG A 12 -5.40 10.70 -4.17
C ARG A 12 -5.89 9.30 -4.53
N ARG A 13 -6.53 9.19 -5.70
CA ARG A 13 -6.90 7.91 -6.32
C ARG A 13 -5.65 7.20 -6.84
N TRP A 14 -5.63 5.89 -6.71
CA TRP A 14 -4.60 5.00 -7.29
C TRP A 14 -5.25 3.99 -8.22
N LEU A 15 -4.52 3.56 -9.24
CA LEU A 15 -4.98 2.51 -10.14
C LEU A 15 -4.49 1.14 -9.64
N PRO A 16 -5.26 0.07 -9.80
CA PRO A 16 -4.76 -1.29 -9.62
C PRO A 16 -3.48 -1.53 -10.44
N GLU A 17 -2.62 -2.43 -9.98
CA GLU A 17 -1.31 -2.75 -10.57
C GLU A 17 -0.28 -1.60 -10.54
N THR A 18 -0.64 -0.43 -10.00
CA THR A 18 0.34 0.65 -9.79
C THR A 18 1.39 0.18 -8.79
N ARG A 19 2.66 0.19 -9.20
CA ARG A 19 3.78 -0.11 -8.31
C ARG A 19 3.97 0.98 -7.27
N VAL A 20 4.22 0.57 -6.03
CA VAL A 20 4.39 1.46 -4.89
C VAL A 20 5.54 0.99 -4.01
N LEU A 21 6.17 1.95 -3.33
CA LEU A 21 7.10 1.70 -2.25
C LEU A 21 6.41 2.03 -0.92
N VAL A 22 6.27 1.04 -0.05
CA VAL A 22 5.68 1.20 1.27
C VAL A 22 6.80 1.32 2.30
N THR A 23 6.80 2.42 3.05
CA THR A 23 7.74 2.62 4.17
C THR A 23 7.00 2.35 5.48
N PHE A 24 7.46 1.35 6.24
CA PHE A 24 6.94 1.02 7.55
C PHE A 24 7.58 1.92 8.61
N LEU A 25 6.83 2.92 9.10
CA LEU A 25 7.35 3.92 10.04
C LEU A 25 7.92 3.33 11.34
N ARG A 26 7.46 2.15 11.76
CA ARG A 26 7.92 1.48 12.99
C ARG A 26 9.40 1.11 12.97
N ASN A 27 9.92 0.72 11.82
CA ASN A 27 11.27 0.17 11.67
C ASN A 27 12.04 0.74 10.48
N GLY A 28 11.48 1.72 9.76
CA GLY A 28 12.07 2.33 8.57
C GLY A 28 12.13 1.40 7.35
N VAL A 29 11.65 0.17 7.48
CA VAL A 29 11.73 -0.86 6.44
C VAL A 29 10.93 -0.41 5.22
N ARG A 30 11.51 -0.65 4.04
CA ARG A 30 10.85 -0.37 2.77
C ARG A 30 10.54 -1.67 2.06
N SER A 31 9.33 -1.77 1.52
CA SER A 31 8.88 -2.92 0.74
C SER A 31 8.22 -2.41 -0.53
N GLU A 32 8.57 -3.03 -1.65
CA GLU A 32 7.86 -2.80 -2.89
C GLU A 32 6.52 -3.56 -2.88
N GLY A 33 5.61 -3.15 -3.77
CA GLY A 33 4.32 -3.80 -3.93
C GLY A 33 3.50 -3.18 -5.05
N SER A 34 2.30 -3.71 -5.23
CA SER A 34 1.33 -3.23 -6.22
C SER A 34 -0.01 -2.93 -5.57
N VAL A 35 -0.71 -1.93 -6.07
CA VAL A 35 -2.07 -1.62 -5.63
C VAL A 35 -3.01 -2.74 -6.09
N ALA A 36 -3.61 -3.48 -5.16
CA ALA A 36 -4.59 -4.52 -5.44
C ALA A 36 -5.99 -3.95 -5.65
N TYR A 37 -6.35 -2.89 -4.90
CA TYR A 37 -7.63 -2.19 -5.06
C TYR A 37 -7.54 -0.74 -4.61
N CYS A 38 -8.47 0.09 -5.10
CA CYS A 38 -8.66 1.46 -4.64
C CYS A 38 -10.15 1.76 -4.45
N GLN A 39 -10.54 2.02 -3.20
CA GLN A 39 -11.93 2.29 -2.82
C GLN A 39 -12.06 3.74 -2.33
N ARG A 40 -13.01 4.49 -2.88
CA ARG A 40 -13.34 5.83 -2.37
C ARG A 40 -14.06 5.69 -1.02
N LYS A 41 -13.65 6.48 -0.02
CA LYS A 41 -14.31 6.51 1.29
C LYS A 41 -15.41 7.58 1.33
N GLU A 42 -16.44 7.34 2.14
CA GLU A 42 -17.54 8.30 2.36
C GLU A 42 -17.04 9.64 2.90
N THR A 43 -16.06 9.61 3.82
CA THR A 43 -15.44 10.80 4.43
C THR A 43 -14.48 11.54 3.50
N GLY A 44 -14.41 11.18 2.22
CA GLY A 44 -13.39 11.64 1.29
C GLY A 44 -12.09 10.83 1.37
N GLY A 45 -11.26 10.99 0.33
CA GLY A 45 -10.06 10.20 0.11
C GLY A 45 -10.35 8.75 -0.32
N PHE A 46 -9.33 7.91 -0.22
CA PHE A 46 -9.35 6.54 -0.73
C PHE A 46 -8.66 5.59 0.26
N ALA A 47 -9.19 4.38 0.38
CA ALA A 47 -8.50 3.25 0.96
C ALA A 47 -7.95 2.38 -0.17
N ILE A 48 -6.64 2.12 -0.14
CA ILE A 48 -5.99 1.22 -1.08
C ILE A 48 -5.52 -0.04 -0.37
N GLY A 49 -5.68 -1.18 -1.03
CA GLY A 49 -4.98 -2.40 -0.69
C GLY A 49 -3.68 -2.45 -1.49
N VAL A 50 -2.58 -2.76 -0.84
CA VAL A 50 -1.27 -2.98 -1.45
C VAL A 50 -0.88 -4.42 -1.18
N GLU A 51 -0.55 -5.16 -2.23
CA GLU A 51 0.11 -6.46 -2.12
C GLU A 51 1.61 -6.24 -2.15
N LEU A 52 2.31 -6.67 -1.10
CA LEU A 52 3.74 -6.47 -0.96
C LEU A 52 4.49 -7.59 -1.66
N SER A 53 5.55 -7.24 -2.40
CA SER A 53 6.51 -8.22 -2.87
C SER A 53 7.36 -8.65 -1.66
N GLY A 54 7.71 -9.94 -1.57
CA GLY A 54 8.53 -10.47 -0.46
C GLY A 54 9.95 -9.91 -0.38
N GLN A 55 10.31 -8.92 -1.21
CA GLN A 55 11.60 -8.27 -1.22
C GLN A 55 11.56 -7.04 -0.32
N VAL A 56 12.15 -7.20 0.86
CA VAL A 56 12.30 -6.17 1.86
C VAL A 56 13.68 -5.53 1.69
N GLN A 57 13.74 -4.21 1.51
CA GLN A 57 15.00 -3.47 1.59
C GLN A 57 15.18 -2.88 2.98
N ALA A 58 16.32 -3.16 3.60
CA ALA A 58 16.78 -2.45 4.78
C ALA A 58 17.15 -1.02 4.38
N ALA A 59 16.73 -0.05 5.20
CA ALA A 59 17.03 1.37 5.03
C ALA A 59 18.49 1.70 5.40
#